data_AF-B8E1K5-F1
#
_entry.id   AF-B8E1K5-F1
#
_cell.length_a   1.000
_cell.length_b   1.000
_cell.length_c   1.000
_cell.angle_alpha   90.00
_cell.angle_beta   90.00
_cell.angle_gamma   90.00
#
_symmetry.space_group_name_H-M   'P 1'
#
loop_
_entity.id
_entity.type
_entity.pdbx_description
1 polymer ?
#
loop_
_entity_poly.entity_id
_entity_poly.type
_entity_poly.pdbx_seq_one_letter_code
_entity_poly.pdbx_strand_id
1 'polypeptide(L)'
;MLILGHRGCAYFPENTLKSFEEALKTSDGIELDVQKTKDGVLTLSHDESLLRLTGIDKNIRESKFDEIKDIKIQGEKIAKLEEALALVKNMKKFVDIEVKNPEDFREVYEVVKKFDLKEYIISSFWHDGLYRLKKEDSKIKIAFLYVHQPTKSELENYLAKSDFLKPNFNYVHEIYEGYYHRLIPWTVNDVEKAKFFKSINVFAIISDFPDKIHEGIKEEKNMFFSNPYLSYFIQMIDRNSIKRDNKTFSFEAVNYIMPLHIEEINIEGGKIEVNKETPFSWNQGERIRFTITIEEEDPKIKIRVREIGEVIFSLKDIQKALV
;
A
#
# COMPACT_ATOMS: atom_id res chain seq x y z
N MET A 1 -19.24 -2.89 0.64
CA MET A 1 -17.83 -2.69 0.96
C MET A 1 -16.99 -2.81 -0.30
N LEU A 2 -16.27 -1.74 -0.66
CA LEU A 2 -15.24 -1.76 -1.71
C LEU A 2 -13.90 -2.27 -1.15
N ILE A 3 -13.06 -2.87 -1.99
CA ILE A 3 -11.67 -3.22 -1.66
C ILE A 3 -10.75 -2.36 -2.52
N LEU A 4 -9.97 -1.50 -1.85
CA LEU A 4 -9.03 -0.59 -2.49
C LEU A 4 -7.60 -1.09 -2.32
N GLY A 5 -6.85 -1.12 -3.42
CA GLY A 5 -5.43 -1.43 -3.39
C GLY A 5 -4.61 -0.29 -2.77
N HIS A 6 -3.95 -0.55 -1.65
CA HIS A 6 -3.09 0.42 -0.95
C HIS A 6 -1.85 0.71 -1.79
N ARG A 7 -1.72 1.96 -2.26
CA ARG A 7 -0.64 2.38 -3.17
C ARG A 7 -0.52 1.49 -4.41
N GLY A 8 -1.65 0.91 -4.85
CA GLY A 8 -1.72 -0.20 -5.81
C GLY A 8 -1.78 -1.56 -5.12
N CYS A 9 -0.86 -2.47 -5.40
CA CYS A 9 -0.75 -3.73 -4.67
C CYS A 9 0.71 -4.00 -4.33
N ALA A 10 0.97 -4.53 -3.13
CA ALA A 10 2.33 -4.64 -2.60
C ALA A 10 3.21 -5.67 -3.30
N TYR A 11 2.64 -6.42 -4.25
CA TYR A 11 3.42 -7.23 -5.17
C TYR A 11 4.33 -6.38 -6.05
N PHE A 12 3.97 -5.11 -6.31
CA PHE A 12 4.67 -4.16 -7.16
C PHE A 12 5.14 -2.94 -6.38
N PRO A 13 6.13 -2.19 -6.92
CA PRO A 13 6.64 -1.02 -6.21
C PRO A 13 5.52 -0.02 -5.98
N GLU A 14 5.35 0.41 -4.72
CA GLU A 14 4.24 1.27 -4.31
C GLU A 14 4.14 2.56 -5.14
N ASN A 15 2.91 3.06 -5.34
CA ASN A 15 2.63 4.32 -6.04
C ASN A 15 3.13 4.40 -7.50
N THR A 16 3.32 3.25 -8.16
CA THR A 16 3.71 3.17 -9.58
C THR A 16 2.54 2.79 -10.49
N LEU A 17 2.61 3.17 -11.77
CA LEU A 17 1.58 2.79 -12.76
C LEU A 17 1.41 1.27 -12.87
N LYS A 18 2.52 0.52 -12.87
CA LYS A 18 2.47 -0.95 -12.88
C LYS A 18 1.73 -1.50 -11.66
N SER A 19 1.98 -0.96 -10.46
CA SER A 19 1.28 -1.39 -9.25
C SER A 19 -0.22 -1.11 -9.32
N PHE A 20 -0.62 0.05 -9.85
CA PHE A 20 -2.02 0.38 -10.08
C PHE A 20 -2.68 -0.49 -11.14
N GLU A 21 -2.03 -0.71 -12.29
CA GLU A 21 -2.54 -1.56 -13.36
C GLU A 21 -2.85 -2.97 -12.86
N GLU A 22 -1.95 -3.55 -12.07
CA GLU A 22 -2.10 -4.89 -11.51
C GLU A 22 -3.17 -4.94 -10.42
N ALA A 23 -3.22 -3.95 -9.53
CA ALA A 23 -4.24 -3.87 -8.50
C ALA A 23 -5.65 -3.74 -9.10
N LEU A 24 -5.83 -2.90 -10.13
CA LEU A 24 -7.14 -2.60 -10.72
C LEU A 24 -7.75 -3.78 -11.51
N LYS A 25 -6.96 -4.82 -11.82
CA LYS A 25 -7.47 -6.08 -12.40
C LYS A 25 -8.38 -6.82 -11.43
N THR A 26 -8.13 -6.71 -10.13
CA THR A 26 -8.82 -7.50 -9.10
C THR A 26 -9.58 -6.65 -8.10
N SER A 27 -9.12 -5.45 -7.77
CA SER A 27 -9.72 -4.52 -6.81
C SER A 27 -10.87 -3.68 -7.38
N ASP A 28 -11.67 -3.08 -6.50
CA ASP A 28 -12.71 -2.11 -6.88
C ASP A 28 -12.14 -0.72 -7.21
N GLY A 29 -10.93 -0.44 -6.74
CA GLY A 29 -10.21 0.80 -6.93
C GLY A 29 -8.84 0.78 -6.26
N ILE A 30 -8.18 1.92 -6.28
CA ILE A 30 -6.87 2.11 -5.63
C ILE A 30 -6.92 3.26 -4.65
N GLU A 31 -6.00 3.21 -3.71
CA GLU A 31 -5.58 4.34 -2.91
C GLU A 31 -4.17 4.75 -3.36
N LEU A 32 -3.89 6.05 -3.39
CA LEU A 32 -2.60 6.60 -3.80
C LEU A 32 -2.21 7.81 -2.95
N ASP A 33 -0.91 8.07 -2.85
CA ASP A 33 -0.34 9.22 -2.16
C ASP A 33 0.13 10.26 -3.17
N VAL A 34 -0.32 11.51 -3.06
CA VAL A 34 0.11 12.61 -3.95
C VAL A 34 0.90 13.69 -3.22
N GLN A 35 1.99 14.12 -3.84
CA GLN A 35 2.85 15.22 -3.39
C GLN A 35 3.35 16.05 -4.56
N LYS A 36 3.49 17.35 -4.33
CA LYS A 36 3.94 18.32 -5.34
C LYS A 36 5.46 18.51 -5.33
N THR A 37 6.09 18.52 -6.50
CA THR A 37 7.49 18.92 -6.67
C THR A 37 7.67 20.43 -6.54
N LYS A 38 8.92 20.90 -6.46
CA LYS A 38 9.26 22.33 -6.36
C LYS A 38 8.70 23.16 -7.52
N ASP A 39 8.63 22.58 -8.71
CA ASP A 39 8.11 23.19 -9.94
C ASP A 39 6.62 22.89 -10.20
N GLY A 40 5.91 22.32 -9.22
CA GLY A 40 4.45 22.21 -9.24
C GLY A 40 3.91 20.94 -9.89
N VAL A 41 4.74 19.96 -10.22
CA VAL A 41 4.30 18.67 -10.78
C VAL A 41 3.77 17.79 -9.64
N LEU A 42 2.56 17.26 -9.79
CA LEU A 42 1.96 16.32 -8.83
C LEU A 42 2.48 14.90 -9.11
N THR A 43 3.34 14.42 -8.22
CA THR A 43 3.96 13.09 -8.27
C THR A 43 3.37 12.16 -7.22
N LEU A 44 3.48 10.86 -7.46
CA LEU A 44 2.95 9.83 -6.58
C LEU A 44 4.06 9.24 -5.71
N SER A 45 3.95 9.43 -4.40
CA SER A 45 4.89 8.92 -3.40
C SER A 45 4.34 9.11 -2.00
N HIS A 46 4.50 8.09 -1.15
CA HIS A 46 4.14 8.17 0.25
C HIS A 46 5.12 9.03 1.07
N ASP A 47 6.41 8.82 0.88
CA ASP A 47 7.46 9.48 1.64
C ASP A 47 7.85 10.82 1.00
N GLU A 48 8.35 11.75 1.80
CA GLU A 48 8.90 13.01 1.30
C GLU A 48 10.22 12.79 0.53
N SER A 49 11.03 11.79 0.92
CA SER A 49 12.29 11.44 0.28
C SER A 49 12.19 10.14 -0.51
N LEU A 50 12.88 10.07 -1.64
CA LEU A 50 13.01 8.86 -2.46
C LEU A 50 13.92 7.78 -1.83
N LEU A 51 14.55 8.06 -0.69
CA LEU A 51 15.56 7.20 -0.07
C LEU A 51 15.05 5.78 0.18
N ARG A 52 13.87 5.62 0.77
CA ARG A 52 13.32 4.29 1.13
C ARG A 52 13.02 3.41 -0.07
N LEU A 53 12.72 3.98 -1.24
CA LEU A 53 12.31 3.18 -2.40
C LEU A 53 13.41 3.02 -3.45
N THR A 54 14.41 3.89 -3.39
CA THR A 54 15.41 4.01 -4.46
C THR A 54 16.86 3.99 -3.96
N GLY A 55 17.07 4.16 -2.65
CA GLY A 55 18.40 4.37 -2.06
C GLY A 55 18.98 5.76 -2.32
N ILE A 56 18.26 6.65 -3.02
CA ILE A 56 18.71 8.01 -3.35
C ILE A 56 17.99 9.01 -2.44
N ASP A 57 18.77 9.72 -1.61
CA ASP A 57 18.23 10.74 -0.73
C ASP A 57 17.94 12.05 -1.48
N LYS A 58 16.72 12.13 -2.00
CA LYS A 58 16.18 13.28 -2.72
C LYS A 58 14.78 13.57 -2.20
N ASN A 59 14.59 14.75 -1.60
CA ASN A 59 13.28 15.23 -1.21
C ASN A 59 12.48 15.68 -2.45
N ILE A 60 11.25 15.18 -2.59
CA ILE A 60 10.37 15.43 -3.74
C ILE A 60 9.96 16.90 -3.80
N ARG A 61 9.57 17.50 -2.67
CA ARG A 61 9.10 18.90 -2.60
C ARG A 61 10.21 19.90 -2.86
N GLU A 62 11.45 19.53 -2.57
CA GLU A 62 12.63 20.38 -2.78
C GLU A 62 13.24 20.22 -4.18
N SER A 63 12.87 19.16 -4.91
CA SER A 63 13.39 18.86 -6.25
C SER A 63 12.42 19.33 -7.34
N LYS A 64 12.95 19.74 -8.50
CA LYS A 64 12.15 19.87 -9.73
C LYS A 64 11.87 18.49 -10.31
N PHE A 65 10.76 18.32 -11.02
CA PHE A 65 10.43 17.02 -11.61
C PHE A 65 11.52 16.52 -12.57
N ASP A 66 12.10 17.41 -13.38
CA ASP A 66 13.19 17.07 -14.29
C ASP A 66 14.46 16.54 -13.59
N GLU A 67 14.65 16.82 -12.30
CA GLU A 67 15.79 16.35 -11.51
C GLU A 67 15.58 14.92 -10.96
N ILE A 68 14.33 14.46 -10.88
CA ILE A 68 13.97 13.16 -10.27
C ILE A 68 13.31 12.19 -11.25
N LYS A 69 12.83 12.64 -12.42
CA LYS A 69 12.05 11.83 -13.37
C LYS A 69 12.75 10.55 -13.86
N ASP A 70 14.08 10.55 -13.87
CA ASP A 70 14.89 9.42 -14.33
C ASP A 70 15.27 8.45 -13.20
N ILE A 71 15.01 8.82 -11.94
CA ILE A 71 15.14 7.91 -10.80
C ILE A 71 14.10 6.81 -10.92
N LYS A 72 14.54 5.57 -10.71
CA LYS A 72 13.69 4.38 -10.81
C LYS A 72 13.31 3.84 -9.44
N ILE A 73 12.01 3.68 -9.22
CA ILE A 73 11.45 2.96 -8.09
C ILE A 73 11.44 1.48 -8.50
N GLN A 74 12.53 0.77 -8.18
CA GLN A 74 12.68 -0.67 -8.48
C GLN A 74 12.40 -1.02 -9.95
N GLY A 75 12.88 -0.19 -10.88
CA GLY A 75 12.68 -0.34 -12.33
C GLY A 75 11.57 0.53 -12.91
N GLU A 76 10.62 0.97 -12.10
CA GLU A 76 9.50 1.81 -12.52
C GLU A 76 9.84 3.31 -12.47
N LYS A 77 9.18 4.12 -13.31
CA LYS A 77 9.31 5.59 -13.25
C LYS A 77 8.48 6.16 -12.10
N ILE A 78 8.89 7.32 -11.59
CA ILE A 78 8.03 8.15 -10.73
C ILE A 78 6.79 8.56 -11.52
N ALA A 79 5.62 8.12 -11.07
CA ALA A 79 4.35 8.39 -11.72
C ALA A 79 3.83 9.81 -11.35
N LYS A 80 3.09 10.42 -12.29
CA LYS A 80 2.32 11.64 -12.04
C LYS A 80 0.88 11.31 -11.70
N LEU A 81 0.22 12.22 -10.99
CA LEU A 81 -1.20 12.08 -10.64
C LEU A 81 -2.05 11.90 -11.91
N GLU A 82 -1.83 12.70 -12.95
CA GLU A 82 -2.61 12.62 -14.20
C GLU A 82 -2.55 11.25 -14.88
N GLU A 83 -1.40 10.56 -14.79
CA GLU A 83 -1.21 9.24 -15.38
C GLU A 83 -2.04 8.19 -14.65
N ALA A 84 -2.05 8.22 -13.30
CA ALA A 84 -2.88 7.33 -12.49
C ALA A 84 -4.38 7.62 -12.67
N LEU A 85 -4.78 8.90 -12.72
CA LEU A 85 -6.18 9.27 -12.96
C LEU A 85 -6.68 8.84 -14.34
N ALA A 86 -5.82 8.92 -15.37
CA ALA A 86 -6.15 8.42 -16.71
C ALA A 86 -6.39 6.90 -16.69
N LEU A 87 -5.54 6.15 -15.99
CA LEU A 87 -5.68 4.70 -15.82
C LEU A 87 -7.00 4.34 -15.11
N VAL A 88 -7.26 4.95 -13.95
CA VAL A 88 -8.49 4.73 -13.17
C VAL A 88 -9.74 5.05 -14.00
N LYS A 89 -9.72 6.18 -14.72
CA LYS A 89 -10.82 6.58 -15.61
C LYS A 89 -11.09 5.53 -16.68
N ASN A 90 -10.04 5.08 -17.37
CA ASN A 90 -10.15 4.11 -18.46
C ASN A 90 -10.71 2.78 -17.97
N MET A 91 -10.34 2.36 -16.75
CA MET A 91 -10.84 1.14 -16.12
C MET A 91 -12.20 1.32 -15.42
N LYS A 92 -12.70 2.56 -15.33
CA LYS A 92 -13.96 2.94 -14.64
C LYS A 92 -13.99 2.50 -13.18
N LYS A 93 -12.86 2.65 -12.50
CA LYS A 93 -12.64 2.21 -11.11
C LYS A 93 -12.71 3.38 -10.13
N PHE A 94 -12.73 3.06 -8.84
CA PHE A 94 -12.70 4.05 -7.76
C PHE A 94 -11.26 4.51 -7.48
N VAL A 95 -11.09 5.73 -6.97
CA VAL A 95 -9.79 6.20 -6.45
C VAL A 95 -9.95 6.99 -5.14
N ASP A 96 -9.15 6.63 -4.14
CA ASP A 96 -8.88 7.44 -2.94
C ASP A 96 -7.53 8.15 -3.11
N ILE A 97 -7.54 9.48 -3.06
CA ILE A 97 -6.38 10.34 -3.31
C ILE A 97 -5.94 10.93 -1.96
N GLU A 98 -4.91 10.37 -1.35
CA GLU A 98 -4.32 10.91 -0.13
C GLU A 98 -3.40 12.09 -0.46
N VAL A 99 -3.76 13.29 0.00
CA VAL A 99 -2.91 14.48 -0.12
C VAL A 99 -2.01 14.57 1.12
N LYS A 100 -0.69 14.42 0.92
CA LYS A 100 0.27 14.39 2.05
C LYS A 100 0.57 15.75 2.64
N ASN A 101 0.42 16.82 1.84
CA ASN A 101 0.79 18.17 2.23
C ASN A 101 -0.39 19.14 2.12
N PRO A 102 -0.64 20.00 3.12
CA PRO A 102 -1.79 20.89 3.13
C PRO A 102 -1.73 21.97 2.02
N GLU A 103 -0.54 22.27 1.51
CA GLU A 103 -0.28 23.23 0.43
C GLU A 103 -0.63 22.68 -0.97
N ASP A 104 -0.93 21.38 -1.09
CA ASP A 104 -1.15 20.71 -2.38
C ASP A 104 -2.63 20.50 -2.70
N PHE A 105 -3.53 20.74 -1.73
CA PHE A 105 -4.97 20.47 -1.84
C PHE A 105 -5.62 21.12 -3.06
N ARG A 106 -5.34 22.40 -3.32
CA ARG A 106 -5.99 23.16 -4.38
C ARG A 106 -5.59 22.62 -5.75
N GLU A 107 -4.31 22.40 -5.99
CA GLU A 107 -3.78 21.89 -7.25
C GLU A 107 -4.23 20.45 -7.50
N VAL A 108 -4.23 19.59 -6.48
CA VAL A 108 -4.77 18.22 -6.59
C VAL A 108 -6.24 18.27 -7.01
N TYR A 109 -7.06 19.05 -6.32
CA TYR A 109 -8.48 19.19 -6.66
C TYR A 109 -8.69 19.70 -8.10
N GLU A 110 -7.94 20.72 -8.53
CA GLU A 110 -8.05 21.26 -9.88
C GLU A 110 -7.59 20.30 -10.97
N VAL A 111 -6.60 19.44 -10.70
CA VAL A 111 -6.23 18.35 -11.61
C VAL A 111 -7.33 17.31 -11.66
N VAL A 112 -7.81 16.82 -10.52
CA VAL A 112 -8.83 15.77 -10.43
C VAL A 112 -10.11 16.17 -11.17
N LYS A 113 -10.56 17.42 -11.05
CA LYS A 113 -11.75 17.93 -11.76
C LYS A 113 -11.67 17.86 -13.28
N LYS A 114 -10.46 17.88 -13.85
CA LYS A 114 -10.27 17.77 -15.30
C LYS A 114 -10.50 16.34 -15.79
N PHE A 115 -10.49 15.37 -14.88
CA PHE A 115 -10.82 13.99 -15.17
C PHE A 115 -12.29 13.73 -14.87
N ASP A 116 -13.01 13.25 -15.90
CA ASP A 116 -14.36 12.72 -15.77
C ASP A 116 -14.32 11.35 -15.07
N LEU A 117 -13.99 11.36 -13.78
CA LEU A 117 -13.97 10.18 -12.91
C LEU A 117 -15.39 9.88 -12.44
N LYS A 118 -15.74 8.59 -12.45
CA LYS A 118 -17.07 8.15 -12.01
C LYS A 118 -17.28 8.42 -10.51
N GLU A 119 -16.32 7.98 -9.68
CA GLU A 119 -16.35 8.13 -8.22
C GLU A 119 -14.91 8.28 -7.70
N TYR A 120 -14.69 9.23 -6.80
CA TYR A 120 -13.41 9.43 -6.12
C TYR A 120 -13.60 10.05 -4.74
N ILE A 121 -12.59 9.90 -3.88
CA ILE A 121 -12.47 10.59 -2.59
C ILE A 121 -11.11 11.28 -2.54
N ILE A 122 -11.05 12.45 -1.88
CA ILE A 122 -9.78 13.05 -1.45
C ILE A 122 -9.66 12.84 0.07
N SER A 123 -8.59 12.20 0.50
CA SER A 123 -8.31 11.92 1.92
C SER A 123 -7.02 12.61 2.38
N SER A 124 -6.88 12.80 3.69
CA SER A 124 -5.68 13.40 4.29
C SER A 124 -5.77 13.40 5.82
N PHE A 125 -4.61 13.40 6.47
CA PHE A 125 -4.46 13.74 7.89
C PHE A 125 -4.72 15.24 8.16
N TRP A 126 -4.65 16.10 7.14
CA TRP A 126 -4.86 17.55 7.27
C TRP A 126 -6.34 17.92 7.08
N HIS A 127 -7.15 17.65 8.11
CA HIS A 127 -8.62 17.76 8.07
C HIS A 127 -9.14 19.15 7.69
N ASP A 128 -8.50 20.21 8.17
CA ASP A 128 -8.95 21.59 7.89
C ASP A 128 -8.82 21.97 6.41
N GLY A 129 -7.78 21.47 5.72
CA GLY A 129 -7.59 21.72 4.29
C GLY A 129 -8.67 21.06 3.44
N LEU A 130 -8.98 19.80 3.73
CA LEU A 130 -10.11 19.08 3.12
C LEU A 130 -11.44 19.79 3.37
N TYR A 131 -11.69 20.21 4.61
CA TYR A 131 -12.95 20.85 4.95
C TYR A 131 -13.12 22.21 4.25
N ARG A 132 -12.03 22.97 4.03
CA ARG A 132 -12.07 24.18 3.19
C ARG A 132 -12.47 23.86 1.75
N LEU A 133 -11.85 22.85 1.12
CA LEU A 133 -12.25 22.41 -0.23
C LEU A 133 -13.73 22.00 -0.28
N LYS A 134 -14.22 21.26 0.72
CA LYS A 134 -15.62 20.84 0.81
C LYS A 134 -16.61 21.99 0.94
N LYS A 135 -16.21 23.08 1.61
CA LYS A 135 -17.03 24.30 1.69
C LYS A 135 -17.09 25.05 0.36
N GLU A 136 -16.03 25.00 -0.42
CA GLU A 136 -15.96 25.61 -1.76
C GLU A 136 -16.74 24.80 -2.80
N ASP A 137 -16.68 23.47 -2.72
CA ASP A 137 -17.44 22.56 -3.57
C ASP A 137 -18.08 21.45 -2.74
N SER A 138 -19.39 21.58 -2.46
CA SER A 138 -20.10 20.60 -1.65
C SER A 138 -20.23 19.22 -2.31
N LYS A 139 -19.94 19.09 -3.62
CA LYS A 139 -20.01 17.81 -4.35
C LYS A 139 -18.78 16.94 -4.14
N ILE A 140 -17.62 17.52 -3.84
CA ILE A 140 -16.40 16.75 -3.57
C ILE A 140 -16.66 15.80 -2.39
N LYS A 141 -16.16 14.56 -2.49
CA LYS A 141 -16.18 13.61 -1.38
C LYS A 141 -14.83 13.62 -0.68
N ILE A 142 -14.86 13.80 0.64
CA ILE A 142 -13.65 13.86 1.45
C ILE A 142 -13.66 12.83 2.58
N ALA A 143 -12.47 12.33 2.93
CA ALA A 143 -12.28 11.43 4.06
C ALA A 143 -11.24 11.95 5.06
N PHE A 144 -11.58 11.97 6.34
CA PHE A 144 -10.64 12.31 7.41
C PHE A 144 -9.85 11.09 7.84
N LEU A 145 -8.52 11.16 7.68
CA LEU A 145 -7.58 10.10 8.00
C LEU A 145 -6.99 10.32 9.40
N TYR A 146 -6.88 9.26 10.21
CA TYR A 146 -6.34 9.34 11.57
C TYR A 146 -5.85 7.98 12.11
N VAL A 147 -4.97 8.04 13.10
CA VAL A 147 -4.26 6.89 13.72
C VAL A 147 -4.44 6.85 15.24
N HIS A 148 -5.59 7.29 15.74
CA HIS A 148 -5.93 7.20 17.16
C HIS A 148 -7.40 6.83 17.33
N GLN A 149 -7.78 6.37 18.52
CA GLN A 149 -9.18 6.22 18.88
C GLN A 149 -9.75 7.60 19.22
N PRO A 150 -10.72 8.14 18.45
CA PRO A 150 -11.30 9.44 18.74
C PRO A 150 -12.19 9.34 19.98
N THR A 151 -12.28 10.44 20.72
CA THR A 151 -13.38 10.64 21.68
C THR A 151 -14.71 10.77 20.93
N LYS A 152 -15.83 10.63 21.65
CA LYS A 152 -17.17 10.80 21.07
C LYS A 152 -17.36 12.19 20.43
N SER A 153 -16.88 13.25 21.09
CA SER A 153 -16.95 14.62 20.60
C SER A 153 -16.13 14.82 19.32
N GLU A 154 -14.92 14.26 19.27
CA GLU A 154 -14.09 14.29 18.06
C GLU A 154 -14.75 13.56 16.90
N LEU A 155 -15.31 12.37 17.16
CA LEU A 155 -16.02 11.60 16.15
C LEU A 155 -17.22 12.37 15.59
N GLU A 156 -18.04 12.97 16.45
CA GLU A 156 -19.18 13.82 16.05
C GLU A 156 -18.71 15.00 15.17
N ASN A 157 -17.62 15.66 15.56
CA ASN A 157 -17.01 16.74 14.78
C ASN A 157 -16.47 16.28 13.42
N TYR A 158 -15.83 15.10 13.35
CA TYR A 158 -15.37 14.53 12.08
C TYR A 158 -16.55 14.18 11.16
N LEU A 159 -17.58 13.52 11.69
CA LEU A 159 -18.78 13.12 10.94
C LEU A 159 -19.56 14.30 10.40
N ALA A 160 -19.54 15.45 11.08
CA ALA A 160 -20.20 16.68 10.65
C ALA A 160 -19.46 17.42 9.52
N LYS A 161 -18.15 17.17 9.35
CA LYS A 161 -17.29 17.94 8.42
C LYS A 161 -16.82 17.14 7.20
N SER A 162 -16.88 15.82 7.25
CA SER A 162 -16.41 14.92 6.19
C SER A 162 -17.54 14.07 5.62
N ASP A 163 -17.34 13.42 4.48
CA ASP A 163 -18.27 12.39 3.98
C ASP A 163 -17.89 11.02 4.57
N PHE A 164 -16.60 10.74 4.69
CA PHE A 164 -16.06 9.46 5.14
C PHE A 164 -14.99 9.63 6.23
N LEU A 165 -14.72 8.57 6.97
CA LEU A 165 -13.66 8.48 7.96
C LEU A 165 -12.71 7.35 7.58
N LYS A 166 -11.40 7.59 7.63
CA LYS A 166 -10.35 6.63 7.25
C LYS A 166 -9.49 6.29 8.49
N PRO A 167 -10.04 5.55 9.48
CA PRO A 167 -9.28 5.17 10.67
C PRO A 167 -8.25 4.09 10.36
N ASN A 168 -7.14 4.05 11.12
CA ASN A 168 -6.41 2.79 11.23
C ASN A 168 -7.35 1.70 11.76
N PHE A 169 -7.31 0.51 11.14
CA PHE A 169 -8.27 -0.55 11.41
C PHE A 169 -8.32 -0.98 12.89
N ASN A 170 -7.25 -0.77 13.64
CA ASN A 170 -7.18 -1.12 15.06
C ASN A 170 -8.13 -0.30 15.92
N TYR A 171 -8.52 0.88 15.45
CA TYR A 171 -9.40 1.80 16.18
C TYR A 171 -10.86 1.71 15.76
N VAL A 172 -11.24 0.72 14.95
CA VAL A 172 -12.65 0.51 14.58
C VAL A 172 -13.34 -0.32 15.67
N HIS A 173 -14.14 0.37 16.49
CA HIS A 173 -14.85 -0.18 17.64
C HIS A 173 -16.34 0.20 17.61
N GLU A 174 -17.08 -0.17 18.65
CA GLU A 174 -18.51 0.11 18.83
C GLU A 174 -18.88 1.60 18.79
N ILE A 175 -17.94 2.52 19.03
CA ILE A 175 -18.20 3.97 18.94
C ILE A 175 -18.67 4.41 17.54
N TYR A 176 -18.41 3.60 16.50
CA TYR A 176 -18.86 3.85 15.13
C TYR A 176 -20.16 3.14 14.78
N GLU A 177 -20.87 2.53 15.75
CA GLU A 177 -22.17 1.93 15.51
C GLU A 177 -23.14 2.95 14.88
N GLY A 178 -23.81 2.54 13.80
CA GLY A 178 -24.61 3.43 12.95
C GLY A 178 -23.83 4.19 11.86
N TYR A 179 -22.50 4.24 11.92
CA TYR A 179 -21.65 4.98 10.99
C TYR A 179 -20.66 4.10 10.20
N TYR A 180 -20.70 2.77 10.35
CA TYR A 180 -19.80 1.85 9.63
C TYR A 180 -19.78 2.09 8.11
N HIS A 181 -20.95 2.36 7.52
CA HIS A 181 -21.11 2.68 6.09
C HIS A 181 -20.40 3.96 5.62
N ARG A 182 -19.72 4.69 6.51
CA ARG A 182 -18.85 5.85 6.22
C ARG A 182 -17.37 5.57 6.48
N LEU A 183 -17.00 4.36 6.89
CA LEU A 183 -15.63 4.02 7.25
C LEU A 183 -14.83 3.43 6.08
N ILE A 184 -13.55 3.80 6.05
CA ILE A 184 -12.51 3.31 5.14
C ILE A 184 -11.30 2.84 5.98
N PRO A 185 -11.37 1.69 6.69
CA PRO A 185 -10.26 1.23 7.52
C PRO A 185 -9.01 0.85 6.71
N TRP A 186 -7.82 1.17 7.24
CA TRP A 186 -6.53 0.83 6.64
C TRP A 186 -5.51 0.33 7.68
N THR A 187 -4.49 -0.44 7.34
CA THR A 187 -4.37 -1.29 6.13
C THR A 187 -4.81 -2.70 6.50
N VAL A 188 -5.89 -3.19 5.89
CA VAL A 188 -6.54 -4.48 6.21
C VAL A 188 -5.98 -5.57 5.30
N ASN A 189 -4.95 -6.26 5.78
CA ASN A 189 -4.33 -7.39 5.07
C ASN A 189 -4.81 -8.76 5.53
N ASP A 190 -5.61 -8.81 6.60
CA ASP A 190 -6.14 -10.06 7.16
C ASP A 190 -7.55 -10.35 6.62
N VAL A 191 -7.77 -11.56 6.11
CA VAL A 191 -9.05 -11.96 5.49
C VAL A 191 -10.17 -12.03 6.51
N GLU A 192 -9.93 -12.52 7.72
CA GLU A 192 -10.96 -12.60 8.76
C GLU A 192 -11.40 -11.20 9.20
N LYS A 193 -10.45 -10.29 9.32
CA LYS A 193 -10.73 -8.88 9.59
C LYS A 193 -11.50 -8.22 8.45
N ALA A 194 -11.18 -8.55 7.21
CA ALA A 194 -11.95 -8.08 6.05
C ALA A 194 -13.37 -8.66 6.03
N LYS A 195 -13.57 -9.94 6.38
CA LYS A 195 -14.89 -10.57 6.55
C LYS A 195 -15.69 -9.89 7.66
N PHE A 196 -15.07 -9.56 8.79
CA PHE A 196 -15.69 -8.78 9.86
C PHE A 196 -16.13 -7.40 9.39
N PHE A 197 -15.25 -6.65 8.70
CA PHE A 197 -15.62 -5.34 8.16
C PHE A 197 -16.73 -5.42 7.11
N LYS A 198 -16.78 -6.49 6.33
CA LYS A 198 -17.88 -6.78 5.42
C LYS A 198 -19.19 -7.04 6.19
N SER A 199 -19.16 -7.78 7.30
CA SER A 199 -20.37 -8.14 8.06
C SER A 199 -21.01 -6.94 8.77
N ILE A 200 -20.22 -5.96 9.17
CA ILE A 200 -20.72 -4.68 9.74
C ILE A 200 -20.96 -3.59 8.69
N ASN A 201 -20.85 -3.94 7.40
CA ASN A 201 -21.13 -3.08 6.24
C ASN A 201 -20.31 -1.78 6.21
N VAL A 202 -18.98 -1.87 6.34
CA VAL A 202 -18.13 -0.70 6.09
C VAL A 202 -18.14 -0.28 4.62
N PHE A 203 -17.88 1.01 4.35
CA PHE A 203 -17.90 1.55 2.99
C PHE A 203 -16.84 0.89 2.11
N ALA A 204 -15.58 0.92 2.57
CA ALA A 204 -14.44 0.37 1.88
C ALA A 204 -13.38 -0.11 2.87
N ILE A 205 -12.43 -0.90 2.43
CA ILE A 205 -11.18 -1.19 3.15
C ILE A 205 -10.00 -0.96 2.20
N ILE A 206 -8.85 -0.58 2.75
CA ILE A 206 -7.60 -0.42 2.02
C ILE A 206 -6.68 -1.59 2.37
N SER A 207 -6.11 -2.25 1.37
CA SER A 207 -5.30 -3.46 1.54
C SER A 207 -4.09 -3.48 0.62
N ASP A 208 -2.96 -3.97 1.12
CA ASP A 208 -1.76 -4.24 0.31
C ASP A 208 -1.99 -5.41 -0.67
N PHE A 209 -2.91 -6.33 -0.34
CA PHE A 209 -3.17 -7.57 -1.07
C PHE A 209 -4.64 -7.69 -1.48
N PRO A 210 -5.16 -6.76 -2.30
CA PRO A 210 -6.59 -6.69 -2.61
C PRO A 210 -7.13 -7.96 -3.31
N ASP A 211 -6.31 -8.63 -4.13
CA ASP A 211 -6.67 -9.90 -4.79
C ASP A 211 -6.96 -11.00 -3.75
N LYS A 212 -6.09 -11.11 -2.73
CA LYS A 212 -6.21 -12.10 -1.66
C LYS A 212 -7.42 -11.83 -0.77
N ILE A 213 -7.70 -10.56 -0.48
CA ILE A 213 -8.92 -10.19 0.24
C ILE A 213 -10.17 -10.58 -0.56
N HIS A 214 -10.19 -10.31 -1.87
CA HIS A 214 -11.30 -10.73 -2.72
C HIS A 214 -11.47 -12.27 -2.77
N GLU A 215 -10.37 -13.01 -2.90
CA GLU A 215 -10.36 -14.48 -2.93
C GLU A 215 -10.84 -15.06 -1.59
N GLY A 216 -10.23 -14.63 -0.47
CA GLY A 216 -10.56 -15.13 0.87
C GLY A 216 -11.98 -14.82 1.33
N ILE A 217 -12.55 -13.69 0.90
CA ILE A 217 -13.97 -13.38 1.16
C ILE A 217 -14.92 -14.28 0.34
N LYS A 218 -14.51 -14.73 -0.85
CA LYS A 218 -15.34 -15.61 -1.71
C LYS A 218 -15.28 -17.07 -1.30
N GLU A 219 -14.11 -17.56 -0.91
CA GLU A 219 -13.89 -18.99 -0.67
C GLU A 219 -14.22 -19.45 0.76
N GLU A 220 -14.64 -18.55 1.65
CA GLU A 220 -14.82 -18.80 3.10
C GLU A 220 -13.58 -19.39 3.81
N LYS A 221 -12.44 -19.49 3.15
CA LYS A 221 -11.18 -19.97 3.73
C LYS A 221 -10.57 -18.93 4.65
N ASN A 222 -9.94 -19.40 5.73
CA ASN A 222 -9.09 -18.57 6.57
C ASN A 222 -7.72 -18.45 5.90
N MET A 223 -7.41 -17.27 5.36
CA MET A 223 -6.05 -16.92 4.94
C MET A 223 -5.51 -15.88 5.90
N PHE A 224 -4.55 -16.30 6.73
CA PHE A 224 -3.84 -15.39 7.63
C PHE A 224 -2.60 -14.85 6.91
N PHE A 225 -2.59 -13.55 6.61
CA PHE A 225 -1.34 -12.84 6.32
C PHE A 225 -0.81 -12.35 7.66
N SER A 226 0.09 -13.12 8.26
CA SER A 226 0.47 -12.95 9.67
C SER A 226 1.33 -11.73 9.96
N ASN A 227 1.60 -10.85 8.99
CA ASN A 227 2.43 -9.68 9.23
C ASN A 227 2.15 -8.51 8.27
N PRO A 228 1.85 -7.28 8.76
CA PRO A 228 1.78 -6.07 7.92
C PRO A 228 3.09 -5.77 7.19
N TYR A 229 4.23 -6.32 7.63
CA TYR A 229 5.52 -6.13 7.00
C TYR A 229 5.81 -7.05 5.81
N LEU A 230 4.90 -7.98 5.49
CA LEU A 230 5.02 -8.81 4.29
C LEU A 230 5.10 -7.95 3.02
N SER A 231 4.31 -6.87 2.94
CA SER A 231 4.32 -5.95 1.80
C SER A 231 5.70 -5.31 1.60
N TYR A 232 6.38 -4.93 2.68
CA TYR A 232 7.75 -4.42 2.59
C TYR A 232 8.74 -5.48 2.14
N PHE A 233 8.66 -6.71 2.67
CA PHE A 233 9.56 -7.78 2.26
C PHE A 233 9.42 -8.11 0.77
N ILE A 234 8.18 -8.22 0.26
CA ILE A 234 7.95 -8.48 -1.17
C ILE A 234 8.54 -7.36 -2.03
N GLN A 235 8.38 -6.10 -1.61
CA GLN A 235 8.99 -4.95 -2.29
C GLN A 235 10.52 -4.91 -2.18
N MET A 236 11.16 -5.64 -1.27
CA MET A 236 12.63 -5.72 -1.24
C MET A 236 13.19 -6.62 -2.35
N ILE A 237 12.38 -7.50 -2.93
CA ILE A 237 12.82 -8.50 -3.90
C ILE A 237 13.25 -7.81 -5.21
N ASP A 238 14.52 -7.97 -5.58
CA ASP A 238 15.01 -7.57 -6.89
C ASP A 238 14.54 -8.57 -7.94
N ARG A 239 13.51 -8.17 -8.68
CA ARG A 239 12.87 -9.00 -9.70
C ARG A 239 13.81 -9.43 -10.81
N ASN A 240 14.84 -8.65 -11.13
CA ASN A 240 15.81 -8.98 -12.17
C ASN A 240 16.80 -10.06 -11.74
N SER A 241 16.93 -10.30 -10.44
CA SER A 241 17.85 -11.31 -9.89
C SER A 241 17.27 -12.74 -9.90
N ILE A 242 16.00 -12.88 -10.27
CA ILE A 242 15.24 -14.10 -10.08
C ILE A 242 15.68 -15.18 -11.07
N LYS A 243 15.88 -16.39 -10.54
CA LYS A 243 16.13 -17.59 -11.34
C LYS A 243 15.19 -18.70 -10.91
N ARG A 244 14.65 -19.40 -11.90
CA ARG A 244 13.72 -20.51 -11.71
C ARG A 244 14.23 -21.74 -12.44
N ASP A 245 14.23 -22.86 -11.75
CA ASP A 245 14.44 -24.21 -12.28
C ASP A 245 13.35 -25.13 -11.71
N ASN A 246 13.21 -26.33 -12.23
CA ASN A 246 12.16 -27.30 -11.85
C ASN A 246 12.15 -27.63 -10.35
N LYS A 247 13.28 -27.45 -9.65
CA LYS A 247 13.42 -27.75 -8.22
C LYS A 247 13.92 -26.57 -7.39
N THR A 248 14.31 -25.46 -8.02
CA THR A 248 14.91 -24.35 -7.29
C THR A 248 14.33 -23.01 -7.72
N PHE A 249 14.19 -22.12 -6.75
CA PHE A 249 13.75 -20.75 -6.93
C PHE A 249 14.68 -19.84 -6.14
N SER A 250 15.42 -18.96 -6.82
CA SER A 250 16.34 -18.04 -6.15
C SER A 250 16.07 -16.60 -6.50
N PHE A 251 16.27 -15.70 -5.55
CA PHE A 251 16.15 -14.26 -5.73
C PHE A 251 17.10 -13.53 -4.78
N GLU A 252 17.38 -12.29 -5.09
CA GLU A 252 18.05 -11.34 -4.21
C GLU A 252 17.03 -10.34 -3.69
N ALA A 253 17.16 -9.95 -2.43
CA ALA A 253 16.38 -8.87 -1.83
C ALA A 253 17.34 -7.80 -1.30
N VAL A 254 16.92 -6.54 -1.38
CA VAL A 254 17.66 -5.38 -0.91
C VAL A 254 16.88 -4.69 0.19
N ASN A 255 17.48 -4.53 1.37
CA ASN A 255 16.81 -3.82 2.47
C ASN A 255 16.87 -2.32 2.20
N TYR A 256 15.73 -1.67 1.98
CA TYR A 256 15.67 -0.21 1.83
C TYR A 256 15.08 0.52 3.04
N ILE A 257 14.70 -0.20 4.09
CA ILE A 257 14.13 0.38 5.32
C ILE A 257 15.21 0.51 6.40
N MET A 258 14.81 0.47 7.68
CA MET A 258 15.74 0.41 8.80
C MET A 258 16.57 -0.88 8.81
N PRO A 259 17.75 -0.89 9.45
CA PRO A 259 18.49 -2.13 9.72
C PRO A 259 17.60 -3.17 10.43
N LEU A 260 17.64 -4.41 9.95
CA LEU A 260 16.84 -5.52 10.49
C LEU A 260 17.75 -6.60 11.08
N HIS A 261 17.31 -7.23 12.16
CA HIS A 261 17.99 -8.40 12.72
C HIS A 261 17.21 -9.67 12.40
N ILE A 262 17.75 -10.47 11.48
CA ILE A 262 17.19 -11.77 11.13
C ILE A 262 17.66 -12.78 12.17
N GLU A 263 16.73 -13.25 12.99
CA GLU A 263 17.00 -14.20 14.07
C GLU A 263 16.93 -15.64 13.56
N GLU A 264 15.96 -15.94 12.70
CA GLU A 264 15.68 -17.29 12.24
C GLU A 264 14.98 -17.27 10.88
N ILE A 265 15.28 -18.25 10.03
CA ILE A 265 14.59 -18.49 8.76
C ILE A 265 14.21 -19.96 8.69
N ASN A 266 12.91 -20.24 8.57
CA ASN A 266 12.35 -21.57 8.49
C ASN A 266 11.53 -21.72 7.21
N ILE A 267 11.41 -22.97 6.75
CA ILE A 267 10.58 -23.32 5.59
C ILE A 267 9.86 -24.65 5.84
N GLU A 268 8.59 -24.70 5.47
CA GLU A 268 7.79 -25.92 5.36
C GLU A 268 7.63 -26.28 3.87
N GLY A 269 7.75 -27.56 3.51
CA GLY A 269 7.61 -28.03 2.13
C GLY A 269 8.82 -27.77 1.23
N GLY A 270 10.02 -27.58 1.80
CA GLY A 270 11.25 -27.36 1.04
C GLY A 270 12.48 -27.12 1.90
N LYS A 271 13.54 -26.57 1.28
CA LYS A 271 14.75 -26.08 1.96
C LYS A 271 15.04 -24.65 1.53
N ILE A 272 15.57 -23.83 2.43
CA ILE A 272 15.94 -22.45 2.15
C ILE A 272 17.38 -22.20 2.57
N GLU A 273 18.16 -21.66 1.65
CA GLU A 273 19.54 -21.25 1.85
C GLU A 273 19.64 -19.74 1.66
N VAL A 274 20.39 -19.10 2.54
CA VAL A 274 20.71 -17.67 2.45
C VAL A 274 22.21 -17.49 2.39
N ASN A 275 22.69 -16.51 1.63
CA ASN A 275 24.13 -16.21 1.53
C ASN A 275 24.75 -15.57 2.79
N LYS A 276 24.06 -15.67 3.93
CA LYS A 276 24.51 -15.28 5.27
C LYS A 276 24.05 -16.34 6.28
N GLU A 277 24.90 -16.61 7.25
CA GLU A 277 24.57 -17.49 8.38
C GLU A 277 23.64 -16.77 9.37
N THR A 278 22.54 -17.41 9.74
CA THR A 278 21.61 -16.88 10.77
C THR A 278 22.14 -17.17 12.18
N PRO A 279 22.05 -16.20 13.12
CA PRO A 279 21.44 -14.88 12.97
C PRO A 279 22.36 -13.86 12.29
N PHE A 280 21.78 -12.89 11.56
CA PHE A 280 22.55 -11.81 10.94
C PHE A 280 21.83 -10.46 10.95
N SER A 281 22.63 -9.38 10.87
CA SER A 281 22.12 -8.03 10.62
C SER A 281 22.00 -7.79 9.11
N TRP A 282 20.87 -7.27 8.68
CA TRP A 282 20.56 -6.87 7.30
C TRP A 282 20.49 -5.35 7.24
N ASN A 283 21.58 -4.71 6.83
CA ASN A 283 21.70 -3.25 6.84
C ASN A 283 20.97 -2.61 5.65
N GLN A 284 20.65 -1.32 5.76
CA GLN A 284 20.07 -0.58 4.65
C GLN A 284 21.02 -0.56 3.44
N GLY A 285 20.49 -0.78 2.23
CA GLY A 285 21.21 -0.94 0.97
C GLY A 285 21.86 -2.32 0.78
N GLU A 286 21.88 -3.17 1.80
CA GLU A 286 22.51 -4.48 1.70
C GLU A 286 21.63 -5.49 0.96
N ARG A 287 22.28 -6.34 0.16
CA ARG A 287 21.67 -7.34 -0.70
C ARG A 287 21.90 -8.75 -0.16
N ILE A 288 20.82 -9.50 -0.04
CA ILE A 288 20.81 -10.88 0.48
C ILE A 288 20.21 -11.80 -0.58
N ARG A 289 20.85 -12.94 -0.84
CA ARG A 289 20.37 -13.95 -1.77
C ARG A 289 19.66 -15.06 -1.00
N PHE A 290 18.45 -15.39 -1.44
CA PHE A 290 17.64 -16.50 -0.98
C PHE A 290 17.58 -17.55 -2.10
N THR A 291 17.79 -18.82 -1.75
CA THR A 291 17.64 -19.96 -2.65
C THR A 291 16.71 -20.98 -1.99
N ILE A 292 15.58 -21.23 -2.62
CA ILE A 292 14.57 -22.18 -2.16
C ILE A 292 14.67 -23.43 -3.01
N THR A 293 14.87 -24.59 -2.37
CA THR A 293 14.66 -25.91 -2.98
C THR A 293 13.23 -26.36 -2.70
N ILE A 294 12.49 -26.64 -3.76
CA ILE A 294 11.05 -26.93 -3.73
C ILE A 294 10.86 -28.44 -3.57
N GLU A 295 10.21 -28.86 -2.48
CA GLU A 295 9.88 -30.27 -2.22
C GLU A 295 8.36 -30.52 -2.25
N GLU A 296 7.55 -29.50 -1.98
CA GLU A 296 6.08 -29.50 -2.09
C GLU A 296 5.57 -28.38 -3.03
N GLU A 297 4.29 -28.39 -3.38
CA GLU A 297 3.71 -27.51 -4.41
C GLU A 297 3.78 -26.01 -4.06
N ASP A 298 3.65 -25.64 -2.78
CA ASP A 298 3.69 -24.25 -2.33
C ASP A 298 4.40 -24.11 -0.97
N PRO A 299 5.75 -24.16 -0.95
CA PRO A 299 6.52 -24.05 0.27
C PRO A 299 6.20 -22.75 1.03
N LYS A 300 6.13 -22.83 2.36
CA LYS A 300 5.85 -21.69 3.24
C LYS A 300 7.11 -21.27 3.96
N ILE A 301 7.48 -20.00 3.83
CA ILE A 301 8.67 -19.42 4.40
C ILE A 301 8.26 -18.57 5.60
N LYS A 302 9.02 -18.70 6.67
CA LYS A 302 8.86 -17.94 7.91
C LYS A 302 10.18 -17.31 8.29
N ILE A 303 10.21 -15.98 8.35
CA ILE A 303 11.39 -15.20 8.72
C ILE A 303 11.09 -14.48 10.04
N ARG A 304 11.86 -14.77 11.08
CA ARG A 304 11.77 -14.07 12.37
C ARG A 304 12.71 -12.87 12.37
N VAL A 305 12.14 -11.68 12.54
CA VAL A 305 12.86 -10.42 12.55
C VAL A 305 12.62 -9.72 13.88
N ARG A 306 13.69 -9.30 14.56
CA ARG A 306 13.58 -8.72 15.91
C ARG A 306 12.68 -7.49 15.97
N GLU A 307 12.81 -6.59 15.00
CA GLU A 307 12.13 -5.29 15.00
C GLU A 307 10.64 -5.39 14.66
N ILE A 308 10.26 -6.39 13.85
CA ILE A 308 8.97 -6.41 13.15
C ILE A 308 8.21 -7.74 13.31
N GLY A 309 8.75 -8.67 14.11
CA GLY A 309 8.16 -9.98 14.36
C GLY A 309 8.37 -10.97 13.21
N GLU A 310 7.40 -11.87 13.03
CA GLU A 310 7.52 -12.97 12.09
C GLU A 310 6.85 -12.63 10.76
N VAL A 311 7.59 -12.65 9.65
CA VAL A 311 7.05 -12.50 8.30
C VAL A 311 6.84 -13.88 7.70
N ILE A 312 5.61 -14.18 7.26
CA ILE A 312 5.24 -15.47 6.66
C ILE A 312 4.68 -15.24 5.26
N PHE A 313 5.13 -16.03 4.30
CA PHE A 313 4.65 -16.02 2.92
C PHE A 313 4.83 -17.37 2.24
N SER A 314 4.06 -17.63 1.19
CA SER A 314 4.28 -18.80 0.34
C SER A 314 5.13 -18.49 -0.89
N LEU A 315 5.67 -19.53 -1.53
CA LEU A 315 6.37 -19.38 -2.79
C LEU A 315 5.46 -18.78 -3.87
N LYS A 316 4.18 -19.16 -3.91
CA LYS A 316 3.19 -18.57 -4.83
C LYS A 316 3.02 -17.07 -4.60
N ASP A 317 3.10 -16.58 -3.36
CA ASP A 317 3.02 -15.14 -3.07
C ASP A 317 4.21 -14.38 -3.66
N ILE A 318 5.43 -14.90 -3.53
CA ILE A 318 6.60 -14.32 -4.20
C ILE A 318 6.43 -14.41 -5.72
N GLN A 319 5.97 -15.54 -6.24
CA GLN A 319 5.81 -15.76 -7.68
C GLN A 319 4.82 -14.82 -8.35
N LYS A 320 3.77 -14.39 -7.63
CA LYS A 320 2.82 -13.37 -8.08
C LYS A 320 3.47 -11.99 -8.26
N ALA A 321 4.45 -11.64 -7.43
CA ALA A 321 5.20 -10.39 -7.56
C ALA A 321 6.06 -10.29 -8.84
N LEU A 322 6.03 -11.32 -9.70
CA LEU A 322 6.96 -11.50 -10.82
C LEU A 322 6.30 -11.46 -12.19
N VAL A 323 4.97 -11.29 -12.24
CA VAL A 323 4.15 -11.08 -13.46
C VAL A 323 4.03 -9.58 -13.72
#